data_AF-A0A938BP58-F1
#
_entry.id   AF-A0A938BP58-F1
#
_cell.length_a   1.000
_cell.length_b   1.000
_cell.length_c   1.000
_cell.angle_alpha   90.00
_cell.angle_beta   90.00
_cell.angle_gamma   90.00
#
_symmetry.space_group_name_H-M   'P 1'
#
loop_
_entity.id
_entity.type
_entity.pdbx_description
1 polymer ?
#
loop_
_entity_poly.entity_id
_entity_poly.type
_entity_poly.pdbx_seq_one_letter_code
_entity_poly.pdbx_strand_id
1 'polypeptide(L)'
;MRTTVTLDPDVAAKVKAIARARGISFKQALNDAVRAGLRGERRTARAFKPYAQPMGLRPGFDLDKALRIARALEDHGIVRRLERRE
;
A
#
# COMPACT_ATOMS: atom_id res chain seq x y z
N MET A 1 -33.24 15.36 15.98
CA MET A 1 -33.67 16.64 15.39
C MET A 1 -34.43 16.38 14.08
N ARG A 2 -35.44 17.19 13.75
CA ARG A 2 -36.12 17.17 12.45
C ARG A 2 -35.49 18.25 11.57
N THR A 3 -34.95 17.87 10.42
CA THR A 3 -34.33 18.77 9.47
C THR A 3 -34.82 18.39 8.08
N THR A 4 -35.21 19.37 7.28
CA THR A 4 -35.53 19.19 5.87
C THR A 4 -34.29 19.57 5.07
N VAL A 5 -33.76 18.62 4.28
CA VAL A 5 -32.61 18.86 3.42
C VAL A 5 -32.99 18.48 1.99
N THR A 6 -32.64 19.34 1.04
CA THR A 6 -32.77 19.03 -0.39
C THR A 6 -31.56 18.20 -0.82
N LEU A 7 -31.79 17.09 -1.53
CA LEU A 7 -30.74 16.23 -2.07
C LEU A 7 -30.85 16.21 -3.58
N ASP A 8 -29.71 16.25 -4.26
CA ASP A 8 -29.67 16.00 -5.69
C ASP A 8 -30.21 14.59 -6.01
N PRO A 9 -30.85 14.39 -7.18
CA PRO A 9 -31.46 13.12 -7.53
C PRO A 9 -30.50 11.92 -7.46
N ASP A 10 -29.24 12.12 -7.84
CA ASP A 10 -28.21 11.08 -7.81
C ASP A 10 -27.79 10.73 -6.37
N VAL A 11 -27.68 11.73 -5.49
CA VAL A 11 -27.34 11.55 -4.08
C VAL A 11 -28.45 10.77 -3.38
N ALA A 12 -29.71 11.15 -3.62
CA ALA A 12 -30.86 10.44 -3.06
C ALA A 12 -30.91 8.97 -3.53
N ALA A 13 -30.60 8.70 -4.81
CA ALA A 13 -30.52 7.34 -5.35
C ALA A 13 -29.40 6.52 -4.69
N LYS A 14 -28.20 7.10 -4.52
CA LYS A 14 -27.06 6.44 -3.86
C LYS A 14 -27.38 6.09 -2.40
N VAL A 15 -27.98 7.01 -1.65
CA VAL A 15 -28.35 6.76 -0.24
C VAL A 15 -29.42 5.66 -0.13
N LYS A 16 -30.41 5.63 -1.05
CA LYS A 16 -31.39 4.53 -1.12
C LYS A 16 -30.74 3.19 -1.41
N ALA A 17 -29.78 3.13 -2.33
CA ALA A 17 -29.04 1.91 -2.64
C ALA A 17 -28.27 1.39 -1.41
N ILE A 18 -27.60 2.28 -0.67
CA ILE A 18 -26.89 1.95 0.57
C ILE A 18 -27.87 1.42 1.63
N ALA A 19 -29.02 2.09 1.79
CA ALA A 19 -30.05 1.67 2.73
C ALA A 19 -30.57 0.25 2.43
N ARG A 20 -30.87 -0.04 1.15
CA ARG A 20 -31.31 -1.36 0.69
C ARG A 20 -30.23 -2.42 0.90
N ALA A 21 -28.99 -2.14 0.52
CA ALA A 21 -27.87 -3.08 0.65
C ALA A 21 -27.56 -3.45 2.10
N ARG A 22 -27.78 -2.53 3.03
CA ARG A 22 -27.49 -2.73 4.46
C ARG A 22 -28.72 -3.11 5.29
N GLY A 23 -29.92 -3.12 4.71
CA GLY A 23 -31.17 -3.36 5.44
C GLY A 23 -31.49 -2.30 6.51
N ILE A 24 -31.07 -1.05 6.29
CA ILE A 24 -31.26 0.06 7.25
C ILE A 24 -32.20 1.13 6.69
N SER A 25 -32.73 1.99 7.57
CA SER A 25 -33.58 3.10 7.15
C SER A 25 -32.81 4.14 6.32
N PHE A 26 -33.51 4.84 5.42
CA PHE A 26 -32.93 5.95 4.64
C PHE A 26 -32.31 7.03 5.54
N LYS A 27 -32.97 7.35 6.67
CA LYS A 27 -32.46 8.29 7.67
C LYS A 27 -31.11 7.83 8.24
N GLN A 28 -30.98 6.56 8.57
CA GLN A 28 -29.74 6.02 9.12
C GLN A 28 -28.62 6.06 8.09
N ALA A 29 -28.90 5.60 6.86
CA ALA A 29 -27.95 5.65 5.75
C ALA A 29 -27.47 7.08 5.47
N LEU A 30 -28.38 8.07 5.45
CA LEU A 30 -28.04 9.48 5.24
C LEU A 30 -27.13 10.02 6.34
N ASN A 31 -27.48 9.79 7.61
CA ASN A 31 -26.68 10.28 8.73
C ASN A 31 -25.30 9.62 8.78
N ASP A 32 -25.20 8.33 8.47
CA ASP A 32 -23.92 7.63 8.45
C ASP A 32 -23.03 8.11 7.30
N ALA A 33 -23.60 8.40 6.13
CA ALA A 33 -22.89 9.01 5.01
C ALA A 33 -22.37 10.41 5.37
N VAL A 34 -23.20 11.27 5.96
CA VAL A 34 -22.80 12.61 6.42
C VAL A 34 -21.70 12.52 7.47
N ARG A 35 -21.84 11.66 8.49
CA ARG A 35 -20.79 11.44 9.49
C ARG A 35 -19.49 10.95 8.86
N ALA A 36 -19.56 10.09 7.85
CA ALA A 36 -18.37 9.61 7.15
C ALA A 36 -17.67 10.74 6.38
N GLY A 37 -18.42 11.61 5.70
CA GLY A 37 -17.85 12.78 5.02
C GLY A 37 -17.29 13.82 5.99
N LEU A 38 -18.00 14.10 7.09
CA LEU A 38 -17.59 15.08 8.10
C LEU A 38 -16.42 14.62 8.98
N ARG A 39 -16.16 13.31 9.08
CA ARG A 39 -14.96 12.80 9.76
C ARG A 39 -13.66 13.27 9.11
N GLY A 40 -13.74 13.78 7.87
CA GLY A 40 -12.62 14.37 7.17
C GLY A 40 -11.56 13.33 6.81
N GLU A 41 -10.85 13.59 5.73
CA GLU A 41 -9.62 12.92 5.38
C GLU A 41 -8.53 13.26 6.40
N ARG A 42 -8.63 12.75 7.62
CA ARG A 42 -7.50 12.50 8.49
C ARG A 42 -7.18 11.02 8.50
N ARG A 43 -7.10 10.44 7.29
CA ARG A 43 -6.03 9.48 7.06
C ARG A 43 -4.78 10.32 6.85
N THR A 44 -4.22 10.83 7.94
CA THR A 44 -2.77 10.95 7.98
C THR A 44 -2.28 9.50 7.92
N ALA A 45 -2.22 8.93 6.72
CA ALA A 45 -1.49 7.70 6.49
C ALA A 45 -0.11 8.00 7.06
N ARG A 46 0.21 7.37 8.19
CA ARG A 46 1.45 7.65 8.91
C ARG A 46 2.56 7.50 7.88
N ALA A 47 3.33 8.56 7.66
CA ALA A 47 4.39 8.54 6.67
C ALA A 47 5.22 7.27 6.86
N PHE A 48 5.41 6.52 5.78
CA PHE A 48 6.19 5.30 5.81
C PHE A 48 7.60 5.63 6.31
N LYS A 49 8.01 5.00 7.41
CA LYS A 49 9.36 5.12 7.96
C LYS A 49 10.11 3.83 7.66
N PRO A 50 11.04 3.82 6.69
CA PRO A 50 11.85 2.63 6.45
C PRO A 50 12.72 2.34 7.67
N TYR A 51 12.80 1.07 8.04
CA TYR A 51 13.75 0.59 9.04
C TYR A 51 14.95 -0.01 8.30
N ALA A 52 16.03 0.74 8.22
CA ALA A 52 17.29 0.25 7.64
C ALA A 52 18.17 -0.38 8.72
N GLN A 53 18.91 -1.41 8.34
CA GLN A 53 19.94 -2.04 9.15
C GLN A 53 21.24 -2.11 8.35
N PRO A 54 22.41 -2.00 9.01
CA PRO A 54 23.68 -2.12 8.33
C PRO A 54 23.84 -3.55 7.77
N MET A 55 24.10 -3.67 6.46
CA MET A 55 24.29 -4.97 5.80
C MET A 55 25.68 -5.60 6.04
N GLY A 56 26.59 -4.92 6.74
CA GLY A 56 27.92 -5.45 7.05
C GLY A 56 28.84 -5.61 5.84
N LEU A 57 28.68 -4.77 4.81
CA LEU A 57 29.47 -4.85 3.58
C LEU A 57 30.95 -4.52 3.84
N ARG A 58 31.83 -5.28 3.22
CA ARG A 58 33.27 -5.00 3.22
C ARG A 58 33.57 -3.78 2.34
N PRO A 59 34.56 -2.95 2.70
CA PRO A 59 35.00 -1.84 1.84
C PRO A 59 35.30 -2.31 0.41
N GLY A 60 34.83 -1.55 -0.58
CA GLY A 60 35.01 -1.86 -2.00
C GLY A 60 33.91 -2.74 -2.63
N PHE A 61 32.94 -3.24 -1.84
CA PHE A 61 31.78 -3.97 -2.36
C PHE A 61 30.60 -3.02 -2.58
N ASP A 62 30.36 -2.71 -3.85
CA ASP A 62 29.22 -1.93 -4.32
C ASP A 62 28.08 -2.87 -4.73
N LEU A 63 27.05 -2.99 -3.87
CA LEU A 63 25.88 -3.84 -4.13
C LEU A 63 24.93 -3.26 -5.19
N ASP A 64 25.01 -1.97 -5.53
CA ASP A 64 24.25 -1.44 -6.67
C ASP A 64 24.75 -2.05 -7.99
N LYS A 65 25.95 -2.64 -7.97
CA LYS A 65 26.55 -3.41 -9.07
C LYS A 65 26.61 -4.91 -8.78
N ALA A 66 25.62 -5.46 -8.06
CA ALA A 66 25.59 -6.86 -7.64
C ALA A 66 25.82 -7.88 -8.78
N LEU A 67 25.31 -7.63 -9.99
CA LEU A 67 25.49 -8.54 -11.13
C LEU A 67 26.95 -8.71 -11.54
N ARG A 68 27.77 -7.66 -11.41
CA ARG A 68 29.21 -7.73 -11.69
C ARG A 68 29.92 -8.61 -10.66
N ILE A 69 29.54 -8.49 -9.39
CA ILE A 69 30.08 -9.32 -8.30
C ILE A 69 29.68 -10.78 -8.53
N ALA A 70 28.42 -11.04 -8.88
CA ALA A 70 27.91 -12.38 -9.17
C ALA A 70 28.67 -13.04 -10.33
N ARG A 71 28.91 -12.32 -11.43
CA ARG A 71 29.69 -12.83 -12.57
C ARG A 71 31.11 -13.21 -12.15
N ALA A 72 31.81 -12.35 -11.43
CA ALA A 72 33.17 -12.65 -10.98
C ALA A 72 33.21 -13.90 -10.09
N LEU A 73 32.26 -14.05 -9.17
CA LEU A 73 32.14 -15.25 -8.32
C LEU A 73 31.87 -16.51 -9.14
N GLU A 74 31.05 -16.40 -10.19
CA GLU A 74 30.77 -17.50 -11.12
C GLU A 74 32.02 -17.89 -11.92
N ASP A 75 32.73 -16.92 -12.48
CA ASP A 75 33.98 -17.13 -13.23
C ASP A 75 35.02 -17.86 -12.36
N HIS A 76 35.23 -17.40 -11.12
CA HIS A 76 36.11 -18.07 -10.16
C HIS A 76 35.66 -19.52 -9.86
N GLY A 77 34.35 -19.75 -9.77
CA GLY A 77 33.80 -21.09 -9.57
C GLY A 77 34.01 -22.02 -10.77
N ILE A 78 33.92 -21.49 -12.00
CA ILE A 78 34.19 -22.22 -13.24
C ILE A 78 35.65 -22.65 -13.30
N VAL A 79 36.59 -21.72 -13.08
CA VAL A 79 38.04 -22.00 -13.08
C VAL A 79 38.36 -23.12 -12.10
N ARG A 80 37.90 -23.03 -10.85
CA ARG A 80 38.13 -24.06 -9.82
C ARG A 80 37.55 -25.44 -10.16
N ARG A 81 36.51 -25.51 -10.98
CA ARG A 81 35.96 -26.80 -11.46
C ARG A 81 36.80 -27.38 -12.58
N LEU A 82 37.36 -26.55 -13.45
CA LEU A 82 38.25 -26.98 -14.53
C LEU A 82 39.57 -27.51 -13.97
N GLU A 83 40.18 -26.81 -13.01
CA GLU A 83 41.42 -27.23 -12.35
C GLU A 83 41.34 -28.57 -11.60
N ARG A 84 40.13 -29.02 -11.23
CA ARG A 84 39.90 -30.31 -10.56
C ARG A 84 39.59 -31.46 -11.53
N ARG A 85 39.41 -31.15 -12.81
CA ARG A 85 39.13 -32.14 -13.87
C ARG A 85 40.39 -32.55 -14.62
N GLU A 86 41.46 -31.77 -14.50
CA GLU A 86 42.83 -32.12 -14.93
C GLU A 86 43.58 -32.80 -13.77
#